data_AF-A0A3D4N690-F1
#
_entry.id   AF-A0A3D4N690-F1
#
_cell.length_a   1.000
_cell.length_b   1.000
_cell.length_c   1.000
_cell.angle_alpha   90.00
_cell.angle_beta   90.00
_cell.angle_gamma   90.00
#
_symmetry.space_group_name_H-M   'P 1'
#
loop_
_entity.id
_entity.type
_entity.pdbx_description
1 polymer ?
#
loop_
_entity_poly.entity_id
_entity_poly.type
_entity_poly.pdbx_seq_one_letter_code
_entity_poly.pdbx_strand_id
1 'polypeptide(L)' 'MDSQTIVLLLPLIILELVLKIICLRDWLHRERFKGVPKSAWLLIFLFINLFGPVVYLLYGRKTDGDY' A
#
# COMPACT_ATOMS: atom_id res chain seq x y z
N MET A 1 -10.45 -22.01 16.72
CA MET A 1 -9.68 -20.75 16.79
C MET A 1 -10.20 -19.99 17.98
N ASP A 2 -9.36 -19.74 18.99
CA ASP A 2 -9.76 -18.99 20.19
C ASP A 2 -10.19 -17.57 19.82
N SER A 3 -11.28 -17.08 20.42
CA SER A 3 -11.83 -15.73 20.15
C SER A 3 -10.83 -14.61 20.45
N GLN A 4 -9.81 -14.86 21.27
CA GLN A 4 -8.81 -13.87 21.67
C GLN A 4 -7.86 -13.49 20.53
N THR A 5 -7.54 -14.42 19.62
CA THR A 5 -6.63 -14.16 18.50
C THR A 5 -7.26 -13.20 17.48
N ILE A 6 -8.57 -13.28 17.28
CA ILE A 6 -9.31 -12.44 16.33
C ILE A 6 -9.27 -10.97 16.78
N VAL A 7 -9.44 -10.72 18.08
CA VAL A 7 -9.41 -9.38 18.66
C VAL A 7 -8.01 -8.74 18.52
N LEU A 8 -6.95 -9.54 18.64
CA LEU A 8 -5.57 -9.07 18.47
C LEU A 8 -5.19 -8.79 17.01
N LEU A 9 -5.77 -9.54 16.07
CA LEU A 9 -5.55 -9.37 14.62
C LEU A 9 -6.39 -8.23 14.02
N LEU A 10 -7.52 -7.90 14.64
CA LEU A 10 -8.40 -6.81 14.21
C LEU A 10 -7.67 -5.49 13.91
N PRO A 11 -6.81 -4.94 14.81
CA PRO A 11 -6.09 -3.70 14.52
C PRO A 11 -5.10 -3.85 13.35
N LEU A 12 -4.49 -5.01 13.17
CA LEU A 12 -3.57 -5.26 12.06
C LEU A 12 -4.31 -5.25 10.72
N ILE A 13 -5.49 -5.88 10.67
CA ILE A 13 -6.35 -5.88 9.47
C ILE A 13 -6.85 -4.48 9.15
N ILE A 14 -7.28 -3.71 10.16
CA ILE A 14 -7.73 -2.33 9.96
C ILE A 14 -6.58 -1.47 9.42
N LEU A 15 -5.39 -1.60 10.00
CA LEU A 15 -4.19 -0.90 9.54
C LEU A 15 -3.88 -1.24 8.08
N GLU A 16 -3.88 -2.53 7.73
CA GLU A 16 -3.64 -2.98 6.37
C GLU A 16 -4.66 -2.42 5.37
N LEU A 17 -5.95 -2.45 5.72
CA LEU A 17 -7.02 -1.89 4.89
C LEU A 17 -6.85 -0.39 4.67
N VAL A 18 -6.53 0.38 5.72
CA VAL A 18 -6.27 1.82 5.63
C VAL A 18 -5.08 2.10 4.71
N LEU A 19 -3.99 1.36 4.87
CA LEU A 19 -2.80 1.47 4.01
C LEU A 19 -3.13 1.16 2.54
N LYS A 20 -3.88 0.09 2.27
CA LYS A 20 -4.33 -0.26 0.91
C LYS A 20 -5.22 0.83 0.30
N ILE A 21 -6.16 1.39 1.07
CA ILE A 21 -7.03 2.49 0.60
C ILE A 21 -6.20 3.73 0.25
N ILE A 22 -5.24 4.11 1.11
CA ILE A 22 -4.36 5.25 0.84
C ILE A 22 -3.55 5.03 -0.43
N CYS A 23 -2.94 3.84 -0.58
CA CYS A 23 -2.18 3.50 -1.78
C CYS A 23 -3.06 3.50 -3.02
N LEU A 24 -4.26 2.91 -2.97
CA LEU A 24 -5.19 2.90 -4.08
C LEU A 24 -5.64 4.30 -4.48
N ARG A 25 -5.93 5.17 -3.50
CA ARG A 25 -6.33 6.57 -3.74
C ARG A 25 -5.20 7.35 -4.41
N ASP A 26 -3.99 7.27 -3.87
CA ASP A 26 -2.82 7.93 -4.44
C ASP A 26 -2.50 7.37 -5.83
N TRP A 27 -2.63 6.05 -6.01
CA TRP A 27 -2.43 5.37 -7.29
C TRP A 27 -3.41 5.78 -8.36
N LEU A 28 -4.68 5.95 -7.99
CA LEU A 28 -5.71 6.41 -8.91
C LEU A 28 -5.46 7.85 -9.35
N HIS A 29 -5.03 8.71 -8.40
CA HIS A 29 -4.79 10.13 -8.64
C HIS A 29 -3.50 10.41 -9.43
N ARG A 30 -2.49 9.54 -9.34
CA ARG A 30 -1.25 9.67 -10.12
C ARG A 30 -1.41 9.03 -11.50
N GLU A 31 -1.27 9.84 -12.55
CA GLU A 31 -1.31 9.35 -13.93
C GLU A 31 0.05 8.84 -14.43
N ARG A 32 1.15 9.33 -13.86
CA ARG A 32 2.51 8.93 -14.26
C ARG A 32 3.37 8.55 -13.07
N PHE A 33 3.85 7.32 -13.09
CA PHE A 33 4.92 6.83 -12.22
C PHE A 33 6.20 6.80 -13.06
N LYS A 34 7.27 7.47 -12.61
CA LYS A 34 8.59 7.34 -13.25
C LYS A 34 9.28 6.09 -12.68
N GLY A 35 9.80 5.24 -13.56
CA GLY A 35 10.48 3.98 -13.20
C GLY A 35 9.57 2.74 -13.27
N VAL A 36 8.69 2.55 -12.29
CA VAL A 36 7.82 1.37 -12.20
C VAL A 36 6.45 1.68 -12.85
N PRO A 37 5.94 0.84 -13.77
CA PRO A 37 4.68 1.13 -14.45
C PRO A 37 3.51 1.17 -13.47
N LYS A 38 2.50 2.00 -13.78
CA LYS A 38 1.29 2.15 -12.96
C LYS A 38 0.67 0.79 -12.61
N SER A 39 0.52 -0.10 -13.58
CA SER A 39 -0.03 -1.45 -13.35
C SER A 39 0.81 -2.33 -12.42
N ALA A 40 2.14 -2.18 -12.37
CA ALA A 40 2.98 -2.96 -11.47
C ALA A 40 2.79 -2.54 -10.01
N TRP A 41 2.58 -1.25 -9.73
CA TRP A 41 2.26 -0.80 -8.38
C TRP A 41 0.94 -1.40 -7.87
N LEU A 42 -0.08 -1.49 -8.74
CA LEU A 42 -1.34 -2.16 -8.42
C LEU A 42 -1.10 -3.61 -7.99
N LEU A 43 -0.24 -4.34 -8.70
CA LEU A 43 0.12 -5.71 -8.34
C LEU A 43 0.85 -5.77 -6.98
N ILE A 44 1.78 -4.86 -6.72
CA ILE A 44 2.60 -4.85 -5.50
C ILE A 44 1.75 -4.71 -4.23
N PHE A 45 0.89 -3.69 -4.15
CA PHE A 45 0.08 -3.51 -2.94
C PHE A 45 -1.09 -4.50 -2.82
N LEU A 46 -1.46 -5.19 -3.91
CA LEU A 46 -2.50 -6.21 -3.92
C LEU A 46 -1.96 -7.59 -3.49
N PHE A 47 -0.77 -7.98 -3.96
CA PHE A 47 -0.19 -9.30 -3.71
C PHE A 47 0.72 -9.37 -2.47
N ILE A 48 1.31 -8.26 -2.03
CA ILE A 48 2.32 -8.26 -0.93
C ILE A 48 1.72 -7.80 0.42
N ASN A 49 0.39 -7.95 0.63
CA ASN A 49 -0.34 -7.64 1.88
C ASN A 49 0.08 -6.33 2.57
N LEU A 50 0.71 -6.38 3.74
CA LEU A 50 1.15 -5.20 4.51
C LEU A 50 2.43 -4.58 3.94
N PHE A 51 3.34 -5.40 3.41
CA PHE A 51 4.62 -4.93 2.88
C PHE A 51 4.44 -4.17 1.56
N GLY A 52 3.50 -4.56 0.71
CA GLY A 52 3.24 -3.89 -0.57
C GLY A 52 2.89 -2.40 -0.42
N PRO A 53 1.87 -2.03 0.37
CA PRO A 53 1.52 -0.66 0.70
C PRO A 53 2.66 0.11 1.37
N VAL A 54 3.42 -0.53 2.26
CA VAL A 54 4.59 0.09 2.90
C VAL A 54 5.66 0.44 1.88
N VAL A 55 5.99 -0.48 0.96
CA VAL A 55 6.94 -0.23 -0.14
C VAL A 55 6.40 0.86 -1.08
N TYR A 56 5.10 0.88 -1.38
CA TYR A 56 4.45 1.95 -2.15
C TYR A 56 4.60 3.32 -1.48
N LEU A 57 4.30 3.41 -0.19
CA LEU A 57 4.42 4.66 0.57
C LEU A 57 5.86 5.16 0.68
N LEU A 58 6.84 4.26 0.75
CA LEU A 58 8.26 4.59 0.87
C LEU A 58 8.90 4.96 -0.48
N TYR A 59 8.69 4.13 -1.50
CA TYR A 59 9.35 4.25 -2.80
C TYR A 59 8.45 4.87 -3.88
N GLY A 60 7.16 4.51 -3.92
CA GLY A 60 6.21 5.02 -4.89
C GLY A 60 5.78 6.47 -4.64
N ARG A 61 5.81 6.94 -3.39
CA ARG A 61 5.47 8.33 -3.02
C ARG A 61 6.58 9.34 -3.32
N LYS A 62 7.83 8.91 -3.53
CA LYS A 62 8.91 9.82 -3.98
C LYS A 62 8.63 10.21 -5.43
N THR A 63 7.83 11.26 -5.61
CA THR A 63 8.16 12.26 -6.61
C THR A 63 9.56 12.73 -6.26
N ASP A 64 10.53 12.52 -7.16
CA ASP A 64 11.88 13.05 -7.03
C ASP A 64 11.80 14.46 -6.44
N GLY A 65 12.42 14.65 -5.28
CA GLY A 65 12.78 15.99 -4.87
C GLY A 65 13.71 16.50 -5.94
N ASP A 66 13.30 17.58 -6.60
CA ASP A 66 14.19 18.42 -7.40
C ASP A 66 15.48 18.66 -6.60
N TYR A 67 16.58 18.08 -7.09
CA TYR A 67 17.94 18.52 -6.84
C TYR A 67 18.67 18.57 -8.18
#